data_AF-A0A3N5UWG3-F1
#
_entry.id   AF-A0A3N5UWG3-F1
#
_cell.length_a   1.000
_cell.length_b   1.000
_cell.length_c   1.000
_cell.angle_alpha   90.00
_cell.angle_beta   90.00
_cell.angle_gamma   90.00
#
_symmetry.space_group_name_H-M   'P 1'
#
loop_
_entity.id
_entity.type
_entity.pdbx_description
1 polymer ?
#
loop_
_entity_poly.entity_id
_entity_poly.type
_entity_poly.pdbx_seq_one_letter_code
_entity_poly.pdbx_strand_id
1 'polypeptide(L)'
;MSEIVILQGEESRTVLASVVEQQSPAIMSYLSKDKWHVAKVLLKSLEDGKLHIEGCHATGKPHPINIQINQPVGLNFKHAYGKFIFDTVVIGLEPSLDPNSGGMIVLKSPERIGVVQRRSYFRVNVPDSLKVSVMIWHRSGSRQMKEPMHNYYEGRLMDISAGGAQIIVPAKSGKVEGAPGGGVFDFHKGQFIGVRFTPLPFETPLVFNAQIR
;
A
#
# COMPACT_ATOMS: atom_id res chain seq x y z
N MET A 1 -9.94 -15.71 -3.27
CA MET A 1 -10.04 -15.40 -1.83
C MET A 1 -8.62 -15.47 -1.30
N SER A 2 -8.04 -14.39 -0.79
CA SER A 2 -6.66 -14.42 -0.29
C SER A 2 -6.67 -15.23 1.02
N GLU A 3 -6.05 -16.39 1.02
CA GLU A 3 -5.93 -17.20 2.23
C GLU A 3 -5.05 -16.47 3.24
N ILE A 4 -5.52 -16.39 4.50
CA ILE A 4 -4.73 -15.84 5.60
C ILE A 4 -4.07 -17.02 6.29
N VAL A 5 -2.76 -17.12 6.16
CA VAL A 5 -1.96 -18.10 6.90
C VAL A 5 -1.69 -17.53 8.28
N ILE A 6 -1.90 -18.30 9.35
CA ILE A 6 -1.67 -17.84 10.72
C ILE A 6 -0.36 -18.44 11.23
N LEU A 7 0.63 -17.59 11.51
CA LEU A 7 1.85 -17.98 12.21
C LEU A 7 1.62 -17.92 13.72
N GLN A 8 2.19 -18.86 14.46
CA GLN A 8 2.07 -18.96 15.92
C GLN A 8 3.40 -19.41 16.55
N GLY A 9 3.56 -19.17 17.84
CA GLY A 9 4.71 -19.66 18.61
C GLY A 9 6.04 -19.09 18.12
N GLU A 10 7.01 -19.96 17.83
CA GLU A 10 8.36 -19.53 17.43
C GLU A 10 8.39 -18.87 16.05
N GLU A 11 7.52 -19.27 15.12
CA GLU A 11 7.47 -18.68 13.77
C GLU A 11 7.08 -17.20 13.80
N SER A 12 6.08 -16.84 14.62
CA SER A 12 5.67 -15.44 14.78
C SER A 12 6.77 -14.60 15.43
N ARG A 13 7.49 -15.18 16.40
CA ARG A 13 8.63 -14.53 17.06
C ARG A 13 9.79 -14.30 16.11
N THR A 14 10.17 -15.29 15.30
CA THR A 14 11.25 -15.16 14.32
C THR A 14 10.96 -14.03 13.34
N VAL A 15 9.73 -13.93 12.83
CA VAL A 15 9.33 -12.85 11.92
C VAL A 15 9.41 -11.49 12.62
N LEU A 16 8.87 -11.36 13.83
CA LEU A 16 8.94 -10.11 14.58
C LEU A 16 10.37 -9.69 14.88
N ALA A 17 11.23 -10.63 15.28
CA ALA A 17 12.64 -10.39 15.55
C ALA A 17 13.36 -9.86 14.30
N SER A 18 13.11 -10.45 13.13
CA SER A 18 13.70 -9.98 11.87
C SER A 18 13.22 -8.57 11.48
N VAL A 19 11.95 -8.25 11.73
CA VAL A 19 11.37 -6.93 11.42
C VAL A 19 11.89 -5.85 12.37
N VAL A 20 12.10 -6.22 13.64
CA VAL A 20 12.76 -5.39 14.66
C VAL A 20 14.21 -5.11 14.28
N GLU A 21 14.97 -6.14 13.89
CA GLU A 21 16.37 -6.01 13.46
C GLU A 21 16.50 -5.07 12.25
N GLN A 22 15.59 -5.20 11.29
CA GLN A 22 15.52 -4.33 10.10
C GLN A 22 14.96 -2.94 10.39
N GLN A 23 14.49 -2.67 11.61
CA GLN A 23 13.73 -1.46 11.99
C GLN A 23 12.65 -1.12 10.97
N SER A 24 11.95 -2.15 10.49
CA SER A 24 10.99 -2.00 9.41
C SER A 24 9.76 -1.20 9.85
N PRO A 25 9.27 -0.26 9.01
CA PRO A 25 8.10 0.52 9.36
C PRO A 25 6.83 -0.33 9.35
N ALA A 26 6.01 -0.11 10.37
CA ALA A 26 4.68 -0.66 10.51
C ALA A 26 3.63 0.45 10.55
N ILE A 27 2.37 0.02 10.40
CA ILE A 27 1.19 0.85 10.50
C ILE A 27 0.37 0.32 11.67
N MET A 28 0.26 1.14 12.71
CA MET A 28 -0.60 0.87 13.87
C MET A 28 -1.95 1.57 13.67
N SER A 29 -3.03 0.87 13.99
CA SER A 29 -4.40 1.38 13.98
C SER A 29 -5.00 1.24 15.37
N TYR A 30 -5.65 2.29 15.85
CA TYR A 30 -6.19 2.35 17.21
C TYR A 30 -7.44 3.22 17.24
N LEU A 31 -8.32 2.95 18.20
CA LEU A 31 -9.55 3.71 18.39
C LEU A 31 -9.35 4.82 19.43
N SER A 32 -9.58 6.08 19.08
CA SER A 32 -9.51 7.21 20.03
C SER A 32 -10.70 8.12 19.78
N LYS A 33 -11.44 8.49 20.85
CA LYS A 33 -12.64 9.34 20.74
C LYS A 33 -13.63 8.84 19.67
N ASP A 34 -13.89 7.53 19.67
CA ASP A 34 -14.79 6.84 18.73
C ASP A 34 -14.42 6.97 17.25
N LYS A 35 -13.14 7.30 16.96
CA LYS A 35 -12.61 7.40 15.60
C LYS A 35 -11.39 6.50 15.44
N TRP A 36 -11.30 5.87 14.28
CA TRP A 36 -10.12 5.10 13.90
C TRP A 36 -8.98 6.04 13.52
N HIS A 37 -7.87 5.89 14.20
CA HIS A 37 -6.63 6.59 13.91
C HIS A 37 -5.60 5.60 13.41
N VAL A 38 -4.69 6.11 12.57
CA VAL A 38 -3.59 5.34 12.00
C VAL A 38 -2.30 6.10 12.23
N ALA A 39 -1.30 5.41 12.77
CA ALA A 39 0.03 5.95 12.99
C ALA A 39 1.08 5.05 12.32
N LYS A 40 2.07 5.68 11.70
CA LYS A 40 3.26 4.97 11.21
C LYS A 40 4.22 4.82 12.39
N VAL A 41 4.69 3.60 12.64
CA VAL A 41 5.54 3.27 13.79
C VAL A 41 6.73 2.42 13.35
N LEU A 42 7.81 2.41 14.13
CA LEU A 42 8.95 1.51 13.98
C LEU A 42 8.91 0.46 15.09
N LEU A 43 9.23 -0.79 14.75
CA LEU A 43 9.45 -1.84 15.73
C LEU A 43 10.91 -1.75 16.19
N LYS A 44 11.13 -1.61 17.51
CA LYS A 44 12.45 -1.29 18.08
C LYS A 44 13.10 -2.43 18.82
N SER A 45 12.36 -3.15 19.65
CA SER A 45 12.86 -4.34 20.35
C SER A 45 11.74 -5.32 20.65
N LEU A 46 12.11 -6.59 20.81
CA LEU A 46 11.22 -7.68 21.23
C LEU A 46 11.90 -8.40 22.40
N GLU A 47 11.42 -8.15 23.61
CA GLU A 47 12.04 -8.61 24.87
C GLU A 47 10.96 -9.04 25.85
N ASP A 48 11.15 -10.16 26.56
CA ASP A 48 10.24 -10.66 27.60
C ASP A 48 8.76 -10.73 27.20
N GLY A 49 8.47 -11.06 25.95
CA GLY A 49 7.11 -11.09 25.44
C GLY A 49 6.47 -9.71 25.30
N LYS A 50 7.28 -8.66 25.22
CA LYS A 50 6.90 -7.27 24.96
C LYS A 50 7.49 -6.80 23.65
N LEU A 51 6.69 -6.10 22.86
CA LEU A 51 7.12 -5.47 21.62
C LEU A 51 7.15 -3.96 21.84
N HIS A 52 8.33 -3.38 21.72
CA HIS A 52 8.54 -1.94 21.85
C HIS A 52 8.43 -1.29 20.48
N ILE A 53 7.60 -0.26 20.39
CA ILE A 53 7.41 0.51 19.16
C ILE A 53 7.55 2.01 19.43
N GLU A 54 7.87 2.74 18.37
CA GLU A 54 8.06 4.18 18.41
C GLU A 54 7.38 4.84 17.21
N GLY A 55 6.86 6.06 17.39
CA GLY A 55 6.27 6.83 16.28
C GLY A 55 7.31 7.16 15.19
N CYS A 56 6.95 7.01 13.92
CA CYS A 56 7.81 7.50 12.84
C CYS A 56 7.71 9.02 12.71
N HIS A 57 8.85 9.71 12.75
CA HIS A 57 8.94 11.13 12.49
C HIS A 57 9.59 11.39 11.13
N ALA A 58 8.76 11.67 10.12
CA ALA A 58 9.25 12.25 8.87
C ALA A 58 9.28 13.77 9.06
N THR A 59 10.43 14.30 9.49
CA THR A 59 10.76 15.74 9.51
C THR A 59 9.62 16.66 10.02
N GLY A 60 9.50 16.83 11.34
CA GLY A 60 8.52 17.74 11.94
C GLY A 60 8.29 17.46 13.42
N LYS A 61 7.42 18.27 14.05
CA LYS A 61 7.02 18.05 15.45
C LYS A 61 6.37 16.66 15.60
N PRO A 62 6.69 15.91 16.66
CA PRO A 62 6.09 14.60 16.90
C PRO A 62 4.56 14.75 16.96
N HIS A 63 3.84 13.98 16.12
CA HIS A 63 2.39 13.93 16.21
C HIS A 63 2.02 13.04 17.41
N PRO A 64 1.35 13.58 18.43
CA PRO A 64 1.08 12.83 19.65
C PRO A 64 0.12 11.67 19.33
N ILE A 65 0.57 10.46 19.62
CA ILE A 65 -0.26 9.26 19.54
C ILE A 65 -1.05 9.19 20.85
N ASN A 66 -2.31 9.65 20.80
CA ASN A 66 -3.21 9.62 21.97
C ASN A 66 -3.73 8.19 22.22
N ILE A 67 -2.92 7.40 22.91
CA ILE A 67 -3.16 5.99 23.22
C ILE A 67 -3.10 5.75 24.73
N GLN A 68 -3.84 4.77 25.21
CA GLN A 68 -3.94 4.42 26.62
C GLN A 68 -3.43 3.01 26.88
N ILE A 69 -2.97 2.76 28.11
CA ILE A 69 -2.67 1.40 28.58
C ILE A 69 -3.99 0.60 28.58
N ASN A 70 -3.89 -0.70 28.27
CA ASN A 70 -5.00 -1.63 28.04
C ASN A 70 -5.83 -1.35 26.80
N GLN A 71 -5.40 -0.43 25.93
CA GLN A 71 -6.08 -0.17 24.68
C GLN A 71 -5.72 -1.23 23.61
N PRO A 72 -6.72 -1.84 22.94
CA PRO A 72 -6.46 -2.73 21.83
C PRO A 72 -5.98 -1.94 20.60
N VAL A 73 -5.01 -2.51 19.90
CA VAL A 73 -4.43 -1.95 18.67
C VAL A 73 -4.26 -3.03 17.62
N GLY A 74 -4.41 -2.66 16.36
CA GLY A 74 -4.04 -3.48 15.22
C GLY A 74 -2.74 -2.98 14.61
N LEU A 75 -1.82 -3.89 14.27
CA LEU A 75 -0.61 -3.56 13.55
C LEU A 75 -0.57 -4.29 12.23
N ASN A 76 0.03 -3.64 11.24
CA ASN A 76 0.44 -4.31 10.02
C ASN A 76 1.78 -3.81 9.52
N PHE A 77 2.58 -4.72 9.00
CA PHE A 77 3.86 -4.43 8.39
C PHE A 77 4.06 -5.28 7.13
N LYS A 78 5.02 -4.88 6.31
CA LYS A 78 5.46 -5.67 5.16
C LYS A 78 6.80 -6.29 5.51
N HIS A 79 6.92 -7.59 5.27
CA HIS A 79 8.18 -8.30 5.40
C HIS A 79 8.26 -9.34 4.29
N ALA A 80 9.41 -9.41 3.61
CA ALA A 80 9.56 -10.16 2.37
C ALA A 80 8.39 -9.87 1.39
N TYR A 81 7.61 -10.90 1.04
CA TYR A 81 6.50 -10.81 0.08
C TYR A 81 5.11 -10.76 0.73
N GLY A 82 5.05 -10.84 2.07
CA GLY A 82 3.81 -10.90 2.84
C GLY A 82 3.43 -9.56 3.48
N LYS A 83 2.12 -9.33 3.63
CA LYS A 83 1.61 -8.35 4.59
C LYS A 83 1.25 -9.10 5.86
N PHE A 84 1.93 -8.76 6.95
CA PHE A 84 1.69 -9.35 8.26
C PHE A 84 0.75 -8.44 9.04
N ILE A 85 -0.22 -9.03 9.73
CA ILE A 85 -1.26 -8.33 10.47
C ILE A 85 -1.48 -9.06 11.79
N PHE A 86 -1.55 -8.32 12.88
CA PHE A 86 -1.91 -8.86 14.19
C PHE A 86 -2.59 -7.78 15.01
N ASP A 87 -3.41 -8.20 15.96
CA ASP A 87 -3.93 -7.37 17.03
C ASP A 87 -3.15 -7.65 18.32
N THR A 88 -3.07 -6.63 19.16
CA THR A 88 -2.46 -6.72 20.49
C THR A 88 -2.99 -5.59 21.38
N VAL A 89 -2.47 -5.48 22.58
CA VAL A 89 -2.88 -4.51 23.60
C VAL A 89 -1.65 -3.73 24.07
N VAL A 90 -1.84 -2.43 24.31
CA VAL A 90 -0.84 -1.59 24.96
C VAL A 90 -0.72 -1.97 26.42
N ILE A 91 0.49 -2.29 26.88
CA ILE A 91 0.76 -2.68 28.27
C ILE A 91 1.58 -1.63 29.02
N GLY A 92 2.17 -0.66 28.32
CA GLY A 92 2.97 0.38 28.94
C GLY A 92 3.30 1.51 27.98
N LEU A 93 3.75 2.62 28.56
CA LEU A 93 4.31 3.78 27.86
C LEU A 93 5.60 4.13 28.58
N GLU A 94 6.70 4.16 27.83
CA GLU A 94 8.04 4.36 28.38
C GLU A 94 8.72 5.54 27.69
N PRO A 95 9.64 6.25 28.38
CA PRO A 95 10.48 7.25 27.72
C PRO A 95 11.35 6.58 26.65
N SER A 96 11.45 7.20 25.47
CA SER A 96 12.43 6.75 24.49
C SER A 96 13.81 7.32 24.82
N LEU A 97 14.85 6.63 24.33
CA LEU A 97 16.22 7.13 24.32
C LEU A 97 16.42 8.22 23.26
N ASP A 98 15.54 8.32 22.25
CA ASP A 98 15.58 9.41 21.27
C ASP A 98 14.79 10.62 21.81
N PRO A 99 15.47 11.75 22.13
CA PRO A 99 14.82 12.95 22.63
C PRO A 99 13.88 13.61 21.61
N ASN A 100 13.97 13.24 20.32
CA ASN A 100 13.06 13.73 19.28
C ASN A 100 11.81 12.86 19.12
N SER A 101 11.75 11.73 19.81
CA SER A 101 10.59 10.86 19.75
C SER A 101 9.48 11.30 20.69
N GLY A 102 8.25 10.90 20.37
CA GLY A 102 7.10 11.07 21.27
C GLY A 102 7.06 10.09 22.45
N GLY A 103 8.14 9.34 22.71
CA GLY A 103 8.17 8.23 23.64
C GLY A 103 7.97 6.87 22.98
N MET A 104 8.09 5.82 23.79
CA MET A 104 8.00 4.42 23.38
C MET A 104 6.67 3.82 23.86
N ILE A 105 5.99 3.11 22.97
CA ILE A 105 4.77 2.38 23.31
C ILE A 105 5.14 0.91 23.47
N VAL A 106 4.75 0.34 24.60
CA VAL A 106 5.03 -1.05 24.93
C VAL A 106 3.77 -1.87 24.67
N LEU A 107 3.87 -2.84 23.77
CA LEU A 107 2.79 -3.74 23.39
C LEU A 107 3.03 -5.13 23.95
N LYS A 108 1.95 -5.87 24.27
CA LYS A 108 2.07 -7.32 24.47
C LYS A 108 2.54 -7.95 23.16
N SER A 109 3.48 -8.89 23.19
CA SER A 109 3.87 -9.63 22.00
C SER A 109 2.66 -10.45 21.50
N PRO A 110 2.33 -10.41 20.20
CA PRO A 110 1.19 -11.14 19.68
C PRO A 110 1.46 -12.65 19.68
N GLU A 111 0.47 -13.42 20.11
CA GLU A 111 0.55 -14.89 20.09
C GLU A 111 0.37 -15.44 18.67
N ARG A 112 -0.32 -14.68 17.80
CA ARG A 112 -0.68 -15.06 16.44
C ARG A 112 -0.43 -13.90 15.49
N ILE A 113 0.13 -14.19 14.32
CA ILE A 113 0.30 -13.21 13.25
C ILE A 113 -0.31 -13.75 11.98
N GLY A 114 -1.27 -13.02 11.42
CA GLY A 114 -1.85 -13.33 10.13
C GLY A 114 -0.97 -12.84 8.98
N VAL A 115 -0.73 -13.72 8.01
CA VAL A 115 0.01 -13.43 6.79
C VAL A 115 -0.98 -13.36 5.65
N VAL A 116 -1.06 -12.18 5.03
CA VAL A 116 -1.90 -11.93 3.87
C VAL A 116 -1.01 -11.86 2.64
N GLN A 117 -1.02 -12.93 1.85
CA GLN A 117 -0.41 -12.94 0.52
C GLN A 117 -1.48 -12.66 -0.54
N ARG A 118 -1.75 -11.38 -0.79
CA ARG A 118 -2.77 -10.97 -1.76
C ARG A 118 -2.34 -11.04 -3.23
N ARG A 119 -1.07 -11.36 -3.52
CA ARG A 119 -0.54 -11.34 -4.89
C ARG A 119 0.01 -12.71 -5.24
N SER A 120 -0.54 -13.28 -6.31
CA SER A 120 -0.06 -14.53 -6.91
C SER A 120 1.23 -14.33 -7.71
N TYR A 121 1.58 -13.10 -8.06
CA TYR A 121 2.75 -12.78 -8.88
C TYR A 121 3.54 -11.60 -8.31
N PHE A 122 4.87 -11.68 -8.42
CA PHE A 122 5.77 -10.59 -8.08
C PHE A 122 5.58 -9.42 -9.04
N ARG A 123 5.62 -8.20 -8.50
CA ARG A 123 5.58 -6.96 -9.29
C ARG A 123 6.98 -6.37 -9.34
N VAL A 124 7.43 -6.10 -10.54
CA VAL A 124 8.70 -5.41 -10.81
C VAL A 124 8.37 -3.96 -11.14
N ASN A 125 9.02 -3.02 -10.45
CA ASN A 125 8.92 -1.60 -10.80
C ASN A 125 9.70 -1.35 -12.10
N VAL A 126 9.15 -0.52 -12.97
CA VAL A 126 9.89 -0.03 -14.13
C VAL A 126 10.94 0.98 -13.65
N PRO A 127 12.24 0.78 -13.94
CA PRO A 127 13.28 1.73 -13.56
C PRO A 127 13.00 3.14 -14.12
N ASP A 128 13.37 4.18 -13.39
CA ASP A 128 13.14 5.57 -13.85
C ASP A 128 13.91 5.93 -15.12
N SER A 129 15.01 5.23 -15.40
CA SER A 129 15.76 5.32 -16.65
C SER A 129 14.97 4.79 -17.86
N LEU A 130 14.00 3.89 -17.64
CA LEU A 130 13.19 3.28 -18.67
C LEU A 130 11.81 3.94 -18.75
N LYS A 131 11.63 4.88 -19.68
CA LYS A 131 10.35 5.54 -19.92
C LYS A 131 9.49 4.69 -20.86
N VAL A 132 8.77 3.73 -20.29
CA VAL A 132 7.82 2.90 -21.05
C VAL A 132 6.48 3.63 -21.19
N SER A 133 6.21 4.16 -22.39
CA SER A 133 4.91 4.71 -22.75
C SER A 133 3.91 3.60 -23.06
N VAL A 134 2.69 3.78 -22.56
CA VAL A 134 1.59 2.83 -22.68
C VAL A 134 0.43 3.52 -23.37
N MET A 135 -0.05 2.93 -24.45
CA MET A 135 -1.27 3.34 -25.12
C MET A 135 -2.44 2.53 -24.58
N ILE A 136 -3.50 3.21 -24.15
CA ILE A 136 -4.72 2.63 -23.63
C ILE A 136 -5.89 3.09 -24.51
N TRP A 137 -6.82 2.20 -24.79
CA TRP A 137 -8.06 2.55 -25.49
C TRP A 137 -9.24 1.77 -24.96
N HIS A 138 -10.43 2.36 -25.08
CA HIS A 138 -11.69 1.67 -24.83
C HIS A 138 -12.71 2.04 -25.91
N ARG A 139 -13.72 1.20 -26.09
CA ARG A 139 -14.87 1.54 -26.93
C ARG A 139 -15.78 2.47 -26.14
N SER A 140 -15.99 3.70 -26.61
CA SER A 140 -17.05 4.53 -26.07
C SER A 140 -18.39 3.94 -26.54
N GLY A 141 -19.34 3.79 -25.61
CA GLY A 141 -20.66 3.25 -25.92
C GLY A 141 -21.57 4.19 -26.71
N SER A 142 -21.09 5.38 -27.12
CA SER A 142 -21.92 6.34 -27.83
C SER A 142 -22.03 5.94 -29.30
N ARG A 143 -23.23 5.51 -29.68
CA ARG A 143 -23.68 5.24 -31.06
C ARG A 143 -23.80 6.54 -31.90
N GLN A 144 -22.96 7.54 -31.67
CA GLN A 144 -22.93 8.74 -32.51
C GLN A 144 -21.92 8.54 -33.63
N MET A 145 -22.47 8.45 -34.84
CA MET A 145 -21.85 7.96 -36.08
C MET A 145 -20.74 8.88 -36.66
N LYS A 146 -20.14 9.78 -35.88
CA LYS A 146 -19.28 10.86 -36.41
C LYS A 146 -17.95 11.13 -35.70
N GLU A 147 -17.56 10.38 -34.68
CA GLU A 147 -16.23 10.54 -34.05
C GLU A 147 -15.45 9.22 -33.93
N PRO A 148 -14.10 9.28 -33.94
CA PRO A 148 -13.25 8.10 -34.06
C PRO A 148 -13.60 7.05 -32.99
N MET A 149 -13.83 5.83 -33.47
CA MET A 149 -14.35 4.66 -32.74
C MET A 149 -13.61 4.27 -31.43
N HIS A 150 -12.47 4.89 -31.11
CA HIS A 150 -11.65 4.58 -29.95
C HIS A 150 -11.04 5.86 -29.37
N ASN A 151 -11.30 6.12 -28.08
CA ASN A 151 -10.59 7.14 -27.33
C ASN A 151 -9.24 6.55 -26.91
N TYR A 152 -8.15 7.12 -27.44
CA TYR A 152 -6.79 6.75 -27.06
C TYR A 152 -6.28 7.65 -25.94
N TYR A 153 -5.59 7.03 -24.98
CA TYR A 153 -4.94 7.68 -23.87
C TYR A 153 -3.50 7.18 -23.79
N GLU A 154 -2.57 8.11 -23.59
CA GLU A 154 -1.17 7.78 -23.33
C GLU A 154 -0.93 7.80 -21.82
N GLY A 155 -0.20 6.82 -21.30
CA GLY A 155 0.18 6.69 -19.91
C GLY A 155 1.60 6.17 -19.75
N ARG A 156 2.07 6.10 -18.50
CA ARG A 156 3.38 5.57 -18.13
C ARG A 156 3.23 4.28 -17.34
N LEU A 157 3.96 3.24 -17.72
CA LEU A 157 4.05 1.99 -16.95
C LEU A 157 4.88 2.22 -15.68
N MET A 158 4.33 1.86 -14.52
CA MET A 158 4.99 2.02 -13.22
C MET A 158 5.50 0.70 -12.67
N ASP A 159 4.65 -0.32 -12.73
CA ASP A 159 4.99 -1.68 -12.33
C ASP A 159 4.30 -2.70 -13.24
N ILE A 160 4.85 -3.90 -13.31
CA ILE A 160 4.27 -5.03 -14.04
C ILE A 160 4.49 -6.35 -13.29
N SER A 161 3.54 -7.26 -13.47
CA SER A 161 3.58 -8.66 -13.04
C SER A 161 2.91 -9.53 -14.11
N ALA A 162 3.05 -10.85 -14.01
CA ALA A 162 2.32 -11.77 -14.89
C ALA A 162 0.79 -11.65 -14.78
N GLY A 163 0.26 -11.10 -13.67
CA GLY A 163 -1.17 -10.91 -13.44
C GLY A 163 -1.70 -9.51 -13.77
N GLY A 164 -0.85 -8.56 -14.16
CA GLY A 164 -1.27 -7.20 -14.49
C GLY A 164 -0.23 -6.13 -14.17
N ALA A 165 -0.59 -4.87 -14.40
CA ALA A 165 0.30 -3.73 -14.35
C ALA A 165 -0.33 -2.52 -13.65
N GLN A 166 0.51 -1.58 -13.20
CA GLN A 166 0.09 -0.24 -12.80
C GLN A 166 0.51 0.77 -13.87
N ILE A 167 -0.45 1.58 -14.33
CA ILE A 167 -0.24 2.61 -15.35
C ILE A 167 -0.72 3.94 -14.78
N ILE A 168 0.07 4.99 -14.95
CA ILE A 168 -0.31 6.37 -14.63
C ILE A 168 -0.75 7.05 -15.93
N VAL A 169 -1.96 7.59 -15.95
CA VAL A 169 -2.48 8.37 -17.09
C VAL A 169 -2.59 9.84 -16.66
N PRO A 170 -2.04 10.80 -17.43
CA PRO A 170 -2.17 12.22 -17.12
C PRO A 170 -3.64 12.67 -17.13
N ALA A 171 -4.02 13.53 -16.18
CA ALA A 171 -5.35 14.13 -16.17
C ALA A 171 -5.54 15.07 -17.34
N LYS A 172 -6.58 14.82 -18.15
CA LYS A 172 -7.05 15.82 -19.11
C LYS A 172 -7.69 16.95 -18.30
N SER A 173 -7.15 18.15 -18.44
CA SER A 173 -7.70 19.38 -17.87
C SER A 173 -8.97 19.81 -18.63
N GLY A 174 -10.04 19.03 -18.50
CA GLY A 174 -11.37 19.43 -18.96
C GLY A 174 -12.00 20.34 -17.91
N LYS A 175 -11.95 21.66 -18.09
CA LYS A 175 -12.88 22.57 -17.42
C LYS A 175 -14.27 22.26 -17.97
N VAL A 176 -15.05 21.45 -17.26
CA VAL A 176 -16.51 21.47 -17.41
C VAL A 176 -17.02 22.44 -16.36
N GLU A 177 -17.51 23.60 -16.80
CA GLU A 177 -18.19 24.55 -15.91
C GLU A 177 -19.37 23.83 -15.23
N GLY A 178 -19.31 23.70 -13.89
CA GLY A 178 -20.40 23.17 -13.08
C GLY A 178 -20.15 21.85 -12.33
N ALA A 179 -19.03 21.16 -12.54
CA ALA A 179 -18.69 19.96 -11.75
C ALA A 179 -17.61 20.28 -10.69
N PRO A 180 -17.85 20.03 -9.39
CA PRO A 180 -16.87 20.30 -8.35
C PRO A 180 -15.77 19.23 -8.40
N GLY A 181 -14.59 19.61 -8.91
CA GLY A 181 -13.32 18.94 -8.68
C GLY A 181 -13.17 17.53 -9.27
N GLY A 182 -12.68 17.43 -10.50
CA GLY A 182 -12.15 16.17 -11.03
C GLY A 182 -11.91 16.23 -12.52
N GLY A 183 -10.67 15.98 -12.97
CA GLY A 183 -10.38 15.81 -14.39
C GLY A 183 -11.25 14.69 -14.97
N VAL A 184 -11.84 14.92 -16.14
CA VAL A 184 -12.74 13.98 -16.79
C VAL A 184 -11.92 12.80 -17.32
N PHE A 185 -11.99 11.68 -16.62
CA PHE A 185 -11.52 10.39 -17.12
C PHE A 185 -12.73 9.50 -17.35
N ASP A 186 -12.90 8.98 -18.56
CA ASP A 186 -13.98 8.06 -18.92
C ASP A 186 -13.77 6.62 -18.38
N PHE A 187 -12.91 6.46 -17.37
CA PHE A 187 -12.51 5.17 -16.84
C PHE A 187 -13.28 4.79 -15.58
N HIS A 188 -13.84 3.59 -15.56
CA HIS A 188 -14.58 3.06 -14.43
C HIS A 188 -14.02 1.72 -13.97
N LYS A 189 -14.08 1.46 -12.66
CA LYS A 189 -13.68 0.16 -12.09
C LYS A 189 -14.49 -0.97 -12.74
N GLY A 190 -13.80 -2.04 -13.13
CA GLY A 190 -14.39 -3.20 -13.81
C GLY A 190 -14.50 -3.08 -15.33
N GLN A 191 -14.24 -1.90 -15.91
CA GLN A 191 -14.24 -1.69 -17.36
C GLN A 191 -13.09 -2.46 -18.03
N PHE A 192 -13.37 -3.00 -19.22
CA PHE A 192 -12.33 -3.58 -20.08
C PHE A 192 -11.74 -2.52 -21.01
N ILE A 193 -10.42 -2.54 -21.12
CA ILE A 193 -9.62 -1.64 -21.95
C ILE A 193 -8.62 -2.46 -22.77
N GLY A 194 -8.29 -1.98 -23.96
CA GLY A 194 -7.11 -2.42 -24.70
C GLY A 194 -5.89 -1.65 -24.22
N VAL A 195 -4.77 -2.36 -24.11
CA VAL A 195 -3.50 -1.78 -23.67
C VAL A 195 -2.40 -2.25 -24.61
N ARG A 196 -1.50 -1.34 -24.98
CA ARG A 196 -0.30 -1.61 -25.77
C ARG A 196 0.89 -0.89 -25.20
N PHE A 197 2.02 -1.56 -25.09
CA PHE A 197 3.30 -0.92 -24.81
C PHE A 197 4.44 -1.72 -25.40
N THR A 198 5.61 -1.09 -25.55
CA THR A 198 6.83 -1.77 -26.00
C THR A 198 7.80 -1.82 -24.82
N PRO A 199 8.16 -3.01 -24.29
CA PRO A 199 9.01 -3.11 -23.10
C PRO A 199 10.38 -2.46 -23.28
N LEU A 200 11.01 -2.68 -24.43
CA LEU A 200 12.27 -2.06 -24.82
C LEU A 200 12.15 -1.42 -26.21
N PRO A 201 12.93 -0.37 -26.50
CA PRO A 201 12.99 0.19 -27.85
C PRO A 201 13.30 -0.91 -28.88
N PHE A 202 12.60 -0.86 -30.02
CA PHE A 202 12.75 -1.80 -31.14
C PHE A 202 12.28 -3.24 -30.92
N GLU A 203 11.73 -3.56 -29.74
CA GLU A 203 11.08 -4.86 -29.53
C GLU A 203 9.64 -4.91 -30.07
N THR A 204 9.10 -6.13 -30.13
CA THR A 204 7.70 -6.34 -30.51
C THR A 204 6.78 -5.74 -29.45
N PRO A 205 5.84 -4.85 -29.82
CA PRO A 205 4.88 -4.30 -28.87
C PRO A 205 3.97 -5.39 -28.31
N LEU A 206 3.79 -5.37 -26.99
CA LEU A 206 2.83 -6.24 -26.31
C LEU A 206 1.45 -5.59 -26.35
N VAL A 207 0.42 -6.39 -26.66
CA VAL A 207 -0.98 -5.96 -26.73
C VAL A 207 -1.83 -6.91 -25.91
N PHE A 208 -2.67 -6.38 -25.03
CA PHE A 208 -3.55 -7.17 -24.17
C PHE A 208 -4.85 -6.43 -23.86
N ASN A 209 -5.88 -7.20 -23.54
CA ASN A 209 -7.09 -6.68 -22.92
C ASN A 209 -6.90 -6.73 -21.40
N ALA A 210 -7.19 -5.62 -20.73
CA ALA A 210 -7.08 -5.51 -19.28
C ALA A 210 -8.42 -5.07 -18.68
N GLN A 211 -8.65 -5.43 -17.43
CA GLN A 211 -9.77 -4.95 -16.64
C GLN A 211 -9.27 -3.95 -15.59
N ILE A 212 -9.89 -2.77 -15.51
CA ILE A 212 -9.58 -1.77 -14.49
C ILE A 212 -9.99 -2.32 -13.11
N ARG A 213 -9.08 -2.29 -12.14
CA ARG A 213 -9.27 -2.83 -10.78
C ARG A 213 -9.53 -1.75 -9.74
#